data_AF-A0A817QUE2-F1
#
_entry.id   AF-A0A817QUE2-F1
#
_cell.length_a   1.000
_cell.length_b   1.000
_cell.length_c   1.000
_cell.angle_alpha   90.00
_cell.angle_beta   90.00
_cell.angle_gamma   90.00
#
_symmetry.space_group_name_H-M   'P 1'
#
loop_
_entity.id
_entity.type
_entity.pdbx_description
1 polymer ?
#
loop_
_entity_poly.entity_id
_entity_poly.type
_entity_poly.pdbx_seq_one_letter_code
_entity_poly.pdbx_strand_id
1 'polypeptide(L)'
;MIYLFLSRSIAWPLNIFGVNSNDKNPSILDADSQRKKDPDVSSPLISNKDLVVNANLSENMDHTKSLIDKDKVSTFPPQKVLSVLGKHYLTREDLEALIQARFQQETPRDRVVRFLWKNELSQYPIYARIKDWQCAGIALGIGCLFGFSRKEEMKPVYIRQTSMLKFQDRLTAERAFRQYNVVQFMKESYRIAIIVLFITETMMTSQYAIQAYRNKSTIYDCVPGGAFVGFAFKMLHSPLAAFITTLQGGVIGFIYGFVHNVGSRLIDRTYENLHHEQVMEWILHRENAELWSANLDELPPHYEGPEAKRTWGLGWFKP
;
A
#
# COMPACT_ATOMS: atom_id res chain seq x y z
N MET A 1 21.02 8.27 6.99
CA MET A 1 20.82 9.25 5.91
C MET A 1 19.39 9.26 5.36
N ILE A 2 18.79 8.10 5.04
CA ILE A 2 17.38 7.98 4.58
C ILE A 2 16.36 8.55 5.58
N TYR A 3 16.56 8.37 6.89
CA TYR A 3 15.67 8.90 7.94
C TYR A 3 15.65 10.44 8.00
N LEU A 4 16.80 11.11 7.80
CA LEU A 4 16.90 12.58 7.76
C LEU A 4 16.32 13.17 6.46
N PHE A 5 16.39 12.41 5.36
CA PHE A 5 15.82 12.82 4.08
C PHE A 5 14.29 12.68 4.08
N LEU A 6 13.77 11.59 4.67
CA LEU A 6 12.34 11.38 4.89
C LEU A 6 11.78 12.36 5.93
N SER A 7 12.47 12.63 7.04
CA SER A 7 11.97 13.57 8.06
C SER A 7 11.85 14.99 7.52
N ARG A 8 12.80 15.46 6.69
CA ARG A 8 12.71 16.78 6.04
C ARG A 8 11.72 16.82 4.88
N SER A 9 11.60 15.75 4.09
CA SER A 9 10.67 15.68 2.95
C SER A 9 9.21 15.51 3.40
N ILE A 10 8.95 14.86 4.54
CA ILE A 10 7.61 14.64 5.11
C ILE A 10 7.21 15.78 6.07
N ALA A 11 8.16 16.47 6.71
CA ALA A 11 7.84 17.67 7.50
C ALA A 11 7.23 18.80 6.66
N TRP A 12 7.48 18.82 5.35
CA TRP A 12 7.05 19.88 4.44
C TRP A 12 5.61 19.78 3.90
N PRO A 13 5.05 18.60 3.52
CA PRO A 13 3.62 18.47 3.21
C PRO A 13 2.71 18.83 4.41
N LEU A 14 3.27 18.91 5.63
CA LEU A 14 2.56 19.37 6.82
C LEU A 14 2.34 20.89 6.86
N ASN A 15 2.94 21.69 5.96
CA ASN A 15 2.56 23.09 5.78
C ASN A 15 1.32 23.25 4.88
N ILE A 16 0.98 22.24 4.07
CA ILE A 16 -0.06 22.32 3.03
C ILE A 16 -1.49 22.23 3.61
N PHE A 17 -1.69 21.45 4.67
CA PHE A 17 -2.98 21.39 5.38
C PHE A 17 -3.15 22.50 6.44
N GLY A 18 -2.61 23.70 6.19
CA GLY A 18 -3.00 24.91 6.92
C GLY A 18 -2.51 25.04 8.37
N VAL A 19 -1.40 24.40 8.75
CA VAL A 19 -0.69 24.79 9.98
C VAL A 19 0.48 25.67 9.59
N ASN A 20 0.17 26.93 9.33
CA ASN A 20 1.17 27.98 9.22
C ASN A 20 1.78 28.16 10.62
N SER A 21 2.83 27.41 10.96
CA SER A 21 3.62 27.68 12.18
C SER A 21 4.56 28.88 12.01
N ASN A 22 4.33 29.68 10.98
CA ASN A 22 5.02 30.93 10.70
C ASN A 22 4.31 32.13 11.34
N ASP A 23 3.67 31.93 12.50
CA ASP A 23 3.65 32.96 13.54
C ASP A 23 5.07 33.09 14.13
N LYS A 24 6.04 33.44 13.28
CA LYS A 24 7.16 34.25 13.72
C LYS A 24 6.59 35.63 13.94
N ASN A 25 5.95 35.85 15.08
CA ASN A 25 5.79 37.19 15.62
C ASN A 25 7.20 37.77 15.77
N PRO A 26 7.56 38.84 15.05
CA PRO A 26 8.73 39.62 15.41
C PRO A 26 8.38 40.47 16.65
N SER A 27 9.35 40.65 17.55
CA SER A 27 9.30 41.48 18.79
C SER A 27 8.40 40.90 19.89
N ILE A 28 8.79 40.82 21.16
CA ILE A 28 9.48 41.79 22.03
C ILE A 28 10.24 40.96 23.07
N LEU A 29 11.57 40.86 23.02
CA LEU A 29 12.46 40.45 24.12
C LEU A 29 13.91 40.34 23.61
N ASP A 30 14.45 41.44 23.09
CA ASP A 30 15.90 41.56 22.84
C ASP A 30 16.32 43.02 23.05
N ALA A 31 16.04 43.56 24.24
CA ALA A 31 16.51 44.89 24.63
C ALA A 31 17.54 44.89 25.78
N ASP A 32 17.77 43.79 26.53
CA ASP A 32 18.52 43.90 27.79
C ASP A 32 19.57 42.82 28.08
N SER A 33 20.26 42.28 27.06
CA SER A 33 21.42 41.43 27.34
C SER A 33 22.59 41.63 26.39
N GLN A 34 23.07 42.87 26.30
CA GLN A 34 24.48 43.11 26.05
C GLN A 34 25.20 43.30 27.39
N ARG A 35 25.80 42.24 27.93
CA ARG A 35 27.07 42.40 28.68
C ARG A 35 27.79 41.08 28.94
N LYS A 36 29.00 41.04 28.34
CA LYS A 36 30.26 40.40 28.78
C LYS A 36 30.75 39.22 27.95
N LYS A 37 31.72 39.60 27.10
CA LYS A 37 33.10 39.09 26.99
C LYS A 37 33.30 37.61 26.71
N ASP A 38 33.88 37.37 25.54
CA ASP A 38 34.67 36.20 25.14
C ASP A 38 35.77 35.87 26.18
N PRO A 39 36.29 34.62 26.16
CA PRO A 39 37.41 34.37 25.25
C PRO A 39 37.39 33.02 24.52
N ASP A 40 38.02 33.08 23.33
CA ASP A 40 38.72 32.07 22.54
C ASP A 40 38.85 30.66 23.13
N VAL A 41 38.29 29.67 22.41
CA VAL A 41 38.74 28.28 22.48
C VAL A 41 38.86 27.71 21.06
N SER A 42 40.07 27.23 20.79
CA SER A 42 40.59 26.65 19.57
C SER A 42 39.94 25.32 19.17
N SER A 43 39.68 25.16 17.88
CA SER A 43 39.24 23.92 17.25
C SER A 43 40.44 23.03 16.90
N PRO A 44 40.41 21.70 17.16
CA PRO A 44 41.34 20.79 16.53
C PRO A 44 40.80 20.28 15.18
N LEU A 45 41.64 20.35 14.15
CA LEU A 45 41.48 19.65 12.89
C LEU A 45 41.50 18.12 13.13
N ILE A 46 40.43 17.44 12.72
CA ILE A 46 40.44 15.98 12.56
C ILE A 46 40.59 15.67 11.07
N SER A 47 41.73 15.08 10.76
CA SER A 47 42.13 14.49 9.49
C SER A 47 41.29 13.24 9.20
N ASN A 48 40.55 13.24 8.08
CA ASN A 48 39.92 12.04 7.54
C ASN A 48 40.88 11.41 6.54
N LYS A 49 41.58 10.37 6.98
CA LYS A 49 42.24 9.37 6.13
C LYS A 49 41.29 8.21 5.88
N ASP A 50 41.20 7.85 4.60
CA ASP A 50 41.08 6.49 4.06
C ASP A 50 39.96 5.59 4.62
N LEU A 51 38.84 5.57 3.91
CA LEU A 51 37.99 4.37 3.83
C LEU A 51 37.72 4.03 2.37
N VAL A 52 38.65 3.27 1.79
CA VAL A 52 38.44 2.48 0.57
C VAL A 52 37.66 1.24 0.99
N VAL A 53 36.36 1.20 0.70
CA VAL A 53 35.56 -0.02 0.83
C VAL A 53 35.46 -0.66 -0.55
N ASN A 54 36.10 -1.83 -0.64
CA ASN A 54 36.07 -2.73 -1.79
C ASN A 54 34.63 -3.07 -2.20
N ALA A 55 34.32 -2.77 -3.46
CA ALA A 55 33.17 -3.34 -4.16
C ALA A 55 33.61 -4.65 -4.83
N ASN A 56 33.33 -5.78 -4.18
CA ASN A 56 33.36 -7.11 -4.80
C ASN A 56 32.13 -7.87 -4.30
N LEU A 57 31.02 -7.73 -5.01
CA LEU A 57 29.78 -8.48 -4.77
C LEU A 57 28.94 -8.49 -6.05
N SER A 58 29.48 -9.08 -7.12
CA SER A 58 28.75 -9.29 -8.38
C SER A 58 29.01 -10.64 -9.05
N GLU A 59 29.38 -11.69 -8.31
CA GLU A 59 29.80 -12.95 -8.95
C GLU A 59 29.21 -14.22 -8.32
N ASN A 60 28.00 -14.16 -7.76
CA ASN A 60 27.37 -15.37 -7.19
C ASN A 60 25.86 -15.54 -7.43
N MET A 61 25.28 -14.90 -8.46
CA MET A 61 23.84 -15.03 -8.78
C MET A 61 23.49 -16.04 -9.88
N ASP A 62 24.44 -16.82 -10.41
CA ASP A 62 24.17 -17.78 -11.49
C ASP A 62 24.05 -19.25 -11.04
N HIS A 63 24.31 -19.58 -9.77
CA HIS A 63 24.26 -20.97 -9.28
C HIS A 63 23.02 -21.37 -8.46
N THR A 64 22.04 -20.49 -8.24
CA THR A 64 20.82 -20.80 -7.47
C THR A 64 19.59 -21.18 -8.32
N LYS A 65 19.77 -21.49 -9.61
CA LYS A 65 18.68 -21.92 -10.50
C LYS A 65 18.37 -23.43 -10.51
N SER A 66 19.11 -24.28 -9.78
CA SER A 66 18.95 -25.74 -9.90
C SER A 66 18.41 -26.48 -8.66
N LEU A 67 18.01 -25.79 -7.59
CA LEU A 67 17.56 -26.44 -6.34
C LEU A 67 16.25 -25.89 -5.78
N ILE A 68 15.30 -25.56 -6.65
CA ILE A 68 13.90 -25.47 -6.25
C ILE A 68 13.23 -26.75 -6.74
N ASP A 69 13.11 -27.67 -5.79
CA ASP A 69 12.33 -28.91 -5.84
C ASP A 69 10.88 -28.54 -6.24
N LYS A 70 10.58 -28.63 -7.55
CA LYS A 70 9.29 -28.26 -8.15
C LYS A 70 8.13 -29.15 -7.70
N ASP A 71 8.40 -30.16 -6.88
CA ASP A 71 7.42 -31.20 -6.52
C ASP A 71 6.76 -30.99 -5.15
N LYS A 72 7.04 -29.90 -4.42
CA LYS A 72 6.61 -29.77 -3.00
C LYS A 72 5.72 -28.59 -2.61
N VAL A 73 5.19 -27.81 -3.56
CA VAL A 73 4.19 -26.76 -3.24
C VAL A 73 2.95 -26.90 -4.12
N SER A 74 2.32 -28.07 -4.07
CA SER A 74 0.94 -28.29 -4.50
C SER A 74 0.06 -28.66 -3.30
N THR A 75 -0.03 -27.77 -2.32
CA THR A 75 -1.02 -27.87 -1.23
C THR A 75 -2.40 -27.34 -1.65
N PHE A 76 -2.79 -27.54 -2.90
CA PHE A 76 -4.18 -27.55 -3.32
C PHE A 76 -4.58 -29.01 -3.57
N PRO A 77 -5.68 -29.51 -3.00
CA PRO A 77 -6.06 -30.92 -3.13
C PRO A 77 -6.27 -31.26 -4.62
N PRO A 78 -5.41 -32.09 -5.26
CA PRO A 78 -5.42 -32.26 -6.71
C PRO A 78 -6.52 -33.19 -7.24
N GLN A 79 -7.52 -33.59 -6.45
CA GLN A 79 -8.29 -34.81 -6.79
C GLN A 79 -9.81 -34.76 -6.60
N LYS A 80 -10.43 -33.59 -6.40
CA LYS A 80 -11.90 -33.50 -6.42
C LYS A 80 -12.42 -32.23 -7.10
N VAL A 81 -12.21 -32.13 -8.41
CA VAL A 81 -13.25 -31.58 -9.30
C VAL A 81 -13.82 -32.77 -10.04
N LEU A 82 -14.49 -33.64 -9.28
CA LEU A 82 -15.01 -34.91 -9.74
C LEU A 82 -16.49 -34.99 -9.40
N SER A 83 -17.23 -35.27 -10.46
CA SER A 83 -18.58 -35.82 -10.53
C SER A 83 -19.74 -34.97 -10.02
N VAL A 84 -20.38 -34.24 -10.94
CA VAL A 84 -21.83 -34.37 -11.14
C VAL A 84 -22.13 -34.24 -12.64
N LEU A 85 -22.62 -35.33 -13.24
CA LEU A 85 -23.21 -35.47 -14.60
C LEU A 85 -22.23 -35.59 -15.78
N GLY A 86 -22.07 -36.84 -16.22
CA GLY A 86 -21.15 -37.23 -17.28
C GLY A 86 -21.59 -36.74 -18.66
N LYS A 87 -20.62 -36.12 -19.36
CA LYS A 87 -20.11 -36.69 -20.62
C LYS A 87 -18.81 -36.08 -21.14
N HIS A 88 -18.30 -34.98 -20.57
CA HIS A 88 -16.94 -34.53 -20.86
C HIS A 88 -16.30 -34.02 -19.57
N TYR A 89 -15.39 -34.82 -18.99
CA TYR A 89 -14.45 -34.27 -18.02
C TYR A 89 -13.50 -33.38 -18.81
N LEU A 90 -13.42 -32.09 -18.49
CA LEU A 90 -12.31 -31.28 -18.97
C LEU A 90 -11.03 -31.94 -18.46
N THR A 91 -10.20 -32.41 -19.37
CA THR A 91 -8.85 -32.79 -19.00
C THR A 91 -8.10 -31.53 -18.57
N ARG A 92 -7.02 -31.71 -17.80
CA ARG A 92 -6.14 -30.59 -17.44
C ARG A 92 -5.63 -29.87 -18.70
N GLU A 93 -5.36 -30.62 -19.76
CA GLU A 93 -4.91 -30.09 -21.05
C GLU A 93 -5.98 -29.24 -21.72
N ASP A 94 -7.25 -29.66 -21.69
CA ASP A 94 -8.37 -28.88 -22.22
C ASP A 94 -8.55 -27.57 -21.45
N LEU A 95 -8.44 -27.63 -20.11
CA LEU A 95 -8.55 -26.44 -19.26
C LEU A 95 -7.41 -25.45 -19.55
N GLU A 96 -6.17 -25.93 -19.64
CA GLU A 96 -5.02 -25.10 -19.99
C GLU A 96 -5.15 -24.50 -21.40
N ALA A 97 -5.69 -25.25 -22.38
CA ALA A 97 -5.97 -24.75 -23.72
C ALA A 97 -7.04 -23.65 -23.72
N LEU A 98 -8.11 -23.79 -22.92
CA LEU A 98 -9.15 -22.77 -22.77
C LEU A 98 -8.63 -21.51 -22.10
N ILE A 99 -7.78 -21.65 -21.07
CA ILE A 99 -7.12 -20.51 -20.41
C ILE A 99 -6.24 -19.76 -21.42
N GLN A 100 -5.44 -20.47 -22.21
CA GLN A 100 -4.60 -19.86 -23.24
C GLN A 100 -5.43 -19.18 -24.34
N ALA A 101 -6.49 -19.83 -24.81
CA ALA A 101 -7.41 -19.24 -25.79
C ALA A 101 -8.05 -17.96 -25.24
N ARG A 102 -8.42 -17.95 -23.95
CA ARG A 102 -8.96 -16.76 -23.28
C ARG A 102 -7.92 -15.64 -23.20
N PHE A 103 -6.68 -15.95 -22.82
CA PHE A 103 -5.61 -14.95 -22.79
C PHE A 103 -5.34 -14.31 -24.16
N GLN A 104 -5.51 -15.07 -25.25
CA GLN A 104 -5.38 -14.54 -26.61
C GLN A 104 -6.56 -13.64 -27.01
N GLN A 105 -7.76 -13.92 -26.48
CA GLN A 105 -8.97 -13.11 -26.75
C GLN A 105 -9.03 -11.82 -25.92
N GLU A 106 -8.41 -11.79 -24.74
CA GLU A 106 -8.52 -10.65 -23.83
C GLU A 106 -7.69 -9.45 -24.28
N THR A 107 -8.38 -8.33 -24.56
CA THR A 107 -7.67 -7.07 -24.87
C THR A 107 -7.08 -6.45 -23.59
N PRO A 108 -5.96 -5.69 -23.68
CA PRO A 108 -5.40 -4.96 -22.53
C PRO A 108 -6.40 -4.03 -21.85
N ARG A 109 -7.28 -3.42 -22.64
CA ARG A 109 -8.34 -2.55 -22.12
C ARG A 109 -9.32 -3.33 -21.26
N ASP A 110 -9.75 -4.50 -21.71
CA ASP A 110 -10.72 -5.31 -20.98
C ASP A 110 -10.17 -5.75 -19.62
N ARG A 111 -8.87 -6.09 -19.54
CA ARG A 111 -8.21 -6.42 -18.27
C ARG A 111 -8.23 -5.25 -17.29
N VAL A 112 -7.92 -4.04 -17.75
CA VAL A 112 -7.95 -2.84 -16.90
C VAL A 112 -9.38 -2.49 -16.49
N VAL A 113 -10.33 -2.56 -17.42
CA VAL A 113 -11.75 -2.31 -17.13
C VAL A 113 -12.24 -3.32 -16.10
N ARG A 114 -11.94 -4.60 -16.26
CA ARG A 114 -12.29 -5.67 -15.32
C ARG A 114 -11.70 -5.44 -13.93
N PHE A 115 -10.43 -5.04 -13.86
CA PHE A 115 -9.78 -4.65 -12.60
C PHE A 115 -10.50 -3.46 -11.92
N LEU A 116 -10.86 -2.42 -12.69
CA LEU A 116 -11.50 -1.21 -12.16
C LEU A 116 -12.99 -1.40 -11.82
N TRP A 117 -13.71 -2.20 -12.61
CA TRP A 117 -15.14 -2.48 -12.44
C TRP A 117 -15.37 -3.59 -11.41
N LYS A 118 -14.97 -3.31 -10.17
CA LYS A 118 -15.44 -3.77 -8.84
C LYS A 118 -16.00 -5.20 -8.58
N ASN A 119 -16.17 -6.09 -9.54
CA ASN A 119 -16.83 -7.37 -9.34
C ASN A 119 -15.86 -8.55 -9.10
N GLU A 120 -14.60 -8.49 -9.55
CA GLU A 120 -13.70 -9.64 -9.37
C GLU A 120 -12.90 -9.62 -8.07
N LEU A 121 -12.48 -8.46 -7.56
CA LEU A 121 -11.92 -8.40 -6.19
C LEU A 121 -12.98 -8.67 -5.11
N SER A 122 -14.27 -8.51 -5.44
CA SER A 122 -15.37 -8.95 -4.57
C SER A 122 -15.49 -10.47 -4.49
N GLN A 123 -14.94 -11.22 -5.46
CA GLN A 123 -14.91 -12.70 -5.41
C GLN A 123 -13.99 -13.20 -4.29
N TYR A 124 -12.98 -12.41 -3.88
CA TYR A 124 -12.16 -12.72 -2.71
C TYR A 124 -12.15 -11.59 -1.68
N PRO A 125 -13.26 -11.40 -0.95
CA PRO A 125 -13.38 -10.32 0.03
C PRO A 125 -12.36 -10.46 1.16
N ILE A 126 -11.83 -11.67 1.38
CA ILE A 126 -10.80 -11.95 2.38
C ILE A 126 -9.47 -11.32 2.00
N TYR A 127 -9.00 -11.47 0.75
CA TYR A 127 -7.73 -10.89 0.32
C TYR A 127 -7.78 -9.36 0.24
N ALA A 128 -8.89 -8.81 -0.26
CA ALA A 128 -9.12 -7.36 -0.25
C ALA A 128 -9.05 -6.80 1.18
N ARG A 129 -9.74 -7.45 2.15
CA ARG A 129 -9.67 -7.06 3.56
C ARG A 129 -8.26 -7.15 4.13
N ILE A 130 -7.55 -8.26 3.90
CA ILE A 130 -6.18 -8.42 4.42
C ILE A 130 -5.28 -7.31 3.89
N LYS A 131 -5.37 -6.99 2.59
CA LYS A 131 -4.61 -5.89 1.98
C LYS A 131 -4.94 -4.54 2.61
N ASP A 132 -6.23 -4.23 2.77
CA ASP A 132 -6.68 -2.96 3.36
C ASP A 132 -6.24 -2.84 4.83
N TRP A 133 -6.32 -3.93 5.60
CA TRP A 133 -5.82 -4.00 6.98
C TRP A 133 -4.29 -3.84 7.06
N GLN A 134 -3.54 -4.40 6.12
CA GLN A 134 -2.09 -4.22 6.06
C GLN A 134 -1.72 -2.78 5.74
N CYS A 135 -2.39 -2.16 4.75
CA CYS A 135 -2.16 -0.76 4.39
C CYS A 135 -2.52 0.18 5.55
N ALA A 136 -3.68 -0.03 6.18
CA ALA A 136 -4.10 0.72 7.36
C ALA A 136 -3.14 0.51 8.54
N GLY A 137 -2.69 -0.72 8.79
CA GLY A 137 -1.75 -1.06 9.85
C GLY A 137 -0.38 -0.38 9.66
N ILE A 138 0.16 -0.40 8.44
CA ILE A 138 1.41 0.29 8.11
C ILE A 138 1.24 1.80 8.25
N ALA A 139 0.15 2.36 7.73
CA ALA A 139 -0.14 3.79 7.82
C ALA A 139 -0.25 4.27 9.27
N LEU A 140 -1.00 3.53 10.11
CA LEU A 140 -1.12 3.81 11.54
C LEU A 140 0.20 3.64 12.27
N GLY A 141 0.96 2.58 11.98
CA GLY A 141 2.27 2.33 12.58
C GLY A 141 3.26 3.47 12.32
N ILE A 142 3.37 3.89 11.07
CA ILE A 142 4.21 5.04 10.68
C ILE A 142 3.68 6.32 11.33
N GLY A 143 2.36 6.57 11.30
CA GLY A 143 1.75 7.72 11.95
C GLY A 143 2.07 7.81 13.44
N CYS A 144 2.01 6.69 14.16
CA CYS A 144 2.39 6.61 15.58
C CYS A 144 3.87 6.91 15.80
N LEU A 145 4.78 6.31 15.01
CA LEU A 145 6.23 6.55 15.14
C LEU A 145 6.61 8.02 14.94
N PHE A 146 6.00 8.67 13.95
CA PHE A 146 6.21 10.10 13.72
C PHE A 146 5.55 10.96 14.82
N GLY A 147 4.39 10.56 15.34
CA GLY A 147 3.75 11.21 16.49
C GLY A 147 4.65 11.19 17.72
N PHE A 148 5.32 10.06 18.00
CA PHE A 148 6.26 9.95 19.11
C PHE A 148 7.47 10.86 18.95
N SER A 149 8.01 10.97 17.73
CA SER A 149 9.16 11.81 17.43
C SER A 149 8.90 13.31 17.67
N ARG A 150 7.63 13.73 17.61
CA ARG A 150 7.21 15.14 17.82
C ARG A 150 6.89 15.49 19.27
N LYS A 151 6.96 14.52 20.19
CA LYS A 151 6.59 14.74 21.60
C LYS A 151 7.39 15.86 22.26
N GLU A 152 8.67 16.01 21.90
CA GLU A 152 9.55 17.03 22.48
C GLU A 152 9.13 18.46 22.10
N GLU A 153 8.58 18.63 20.88
CA GLU A 153 8.10 19.92 20.37
C GLU A 153 6.78 20.35 21.03
N MET A 154 6.00 19.42 21.56
CA MET A 154 4.68 19.72 22.16
C MET A 154 4.76 20.37 23.53
N LYS A 155 5.82 20.09 24.31
CA LYS A 155 6.00 20.66 25.65
C LYS A 155 6.10 22.19 25.66
N PRO A 156 6.97 22.85 24.86
CA PRO A 156 7.03 24.31 24.85
C PRO A 156 5.73 24.94 24.32
N VAL A 157 5.03 24.28 23.38
CA VAL A 157 3.73 24.76 22.87
C VAL A 157 2.68 24.74 23.97
N TYR A 158 2.61 23.66 24.74
CA TYR A 158 1.71 23.57 25.89
C TYR A 158 1.99 24.68 26.90
N ILE A 159 3.26 24.85 27.32
CA ILE A 159 3.66 25.88 28.29
C ILE A 159 3.24 27.27 27.82
N ARG A 160 3.40 27.58 26.54
CA ARG A 160 2.97 28.87 25.96
C ARG A 160 1.45 29.04 26.05
N GLN A 161 0.68 28.03 25.66
CA GLN A 161 -0.79 28.09 25.65
C GLN A 161 -1.41 28.12 27.06
N THR A 162 -0.82 27.41 28.01
CA THR A 162 -1.31 27.34 29.39
C THR A 162 -0.66 28.34 30.34
N SER A 163 0.19 29.24 29.85
CA SER A 163 0.86 30.28 30.66
C SER A 163 -0.11 31.17 31.45
N MET A 164 -1.36 31.28 30.99
CA MET A 164 -2.44 32.03 31.65
C MET A 164 -3.25 31.21 32.67
N LEU A 165 -3.14 29.88 32.67
CA LEU A 165 -3.92 29.00 33.54
C LEU A 165 -3.18 28.77 34.86
N LYS A 166 -3.77 29.26 35.97
CA LYS A 166 -3.29 28.96 37.32
C LYS A 166 -3.89 27.64 37.79
N PHE A 167 -3.09 26.59 37.84
CA PHE A 167 -3.49 25.31 38.43
C PHE A 167 -3.37 25.41 39.95
N GLN A 168 -4.42 25.01 40.68
CA GLN A 168 -4.41 24.97 42.15
C GLN A 168 -3.54 23.83 42.69
N ASP A 169 -3.43 22.73 41.94
CA ASP A 169 -2.72 21.53 42.35
C ASP A 169 -1.82 20.99 41.23
N ARG A 170 -0.66 20.47 41.61
CA ARG A 170 0.35 19.89 40.72
C ARG A 170 -0.20 18.68 39.97
N LEU A 171 -1.00 17.83 40.62
CA LEU A 171 -1.57 16.65 39.98
C LEU A 171 -2.54 17.02 38.85
N THR A 172 -3.29 18.10 39.04
CA THR A 172 -4.22 18.61 38.01
C THR A 172 -3.45 19.14 36.80
N ALA A 173 -2.37 19.89 37.02
CA ALA A 173 -1.49 20.36 35.94
C ALA A 173 -0.87 19.21 35.15
N GLU A 174 -0.41 18.16 35.84
CA GLU A 174 0.19 16.99 35.19
C GLU A 174 -0.84 16.18 34.38
N ARG A 175 -2.05 15.99 34.92
CA ARG A 175 -3.15 15.33 34.18
C ARG A 175 -3.53 16.11 32.93
N ALA A 176 -3.67 17.42 33.03
CA ALA A 176 -3.98 18.29 31.89
C ALA A 176 -2.88 18.21 30.80
N PHE A 177 -1.61 18.21 31.21
CA PHE A 177 -0.49 18.03 30.28
C PHE A 177 -0.50 16.67 29.58
N ARG A 178 -0.77 15.58 30.32
CA ARG A 178 -0.88 14.23 29.74
C ARG A 178 -2.03 14.14 28.73
N GLN A 179 -3.19 14.69 29.07
CA GLN A 179 -4.34 14.75 28.16
C GLN A 179 -4.01 15.54 26.89
N TYR A 180 -3.41 16.72 27.03
CA TYR A 180 -2.98 17.52 25.89
C TYR A 180 -2.01 16.75 24.98
N ASN A 181 -0.99 16.11 25.56
CA ASN A 181 -0.02 15.32 24.79
C ASN A 181 -0.69 14.16 24.04
N VAL A 182 -1.63 13.44 24.67
CA VAL A 182 -2.35 12.34 24.02
C VAL A 182 -3.20 12.86 22.86
N VAL A 183 -3.94 13.96 23.06
CA VAL A 183 -4.78 14.54 22.01
C VAL A 183 -3.94 15.02 20.82
N GLN A 184 -2.84 15.74 21.09
CA GLN A 184 -1.97 16.22 20.02
C GLN A 184 -1.23 15.08 19.31
N PHE A 185 -0.78 14.07 20.05
CA PHE A 185 -0.21 12.84 19.48
C PHE A 185 -1.20 12.18 18.51
N MET A 186 -2.42 11.92 18.96
CA MET A 186 -3.46 11.27 18.13
C MET A 186 -3.78 12.11 16.88
N LYS A 187 -3.86 13.43 17.01
CA LYS A 187 -4.11 14.35 15.89
C LYS A 187 -3.00 14.30 14.84
N GLU A 188 -1.74 14.38 15.26
CA GLU A 188 -0.59 14.33 14.35
C GLU A 188 -0.42 12.95 13.72
N SER A 189 -0.56 11.88 14.51
CA SER A 189 -0.49 10.50 14.01
C SER A 189 -1.58 10.21 12.98
N TYR A 190 -2.82 10.63 13.23
CA TYR A 190 -3.92 10.47 12.28
C TYR A 190 -3.67 11.22 10.98
N ARG A 191 -3.18 12.47 11.06
CA ARG A 191 -2.84 13.27 9.89
C ARG A 191 -1.77 12.62 9.02
N ILE A 192 -0.71 12.11 9.64
CA ILE A 192 0.38 11.42 8.93
C ILE A 192 -0.12 10.07 8.37
N ALA A 193 -0.94 9.34 9.12
CA ALA A 193 -1.52 8.08 8.67
C ALA A 193 -2.37 8.27 7.40
N ILE A 194 -3.20 9.33 7.31
CA ILE A 194 -3.96 9.63 6.09
C ILE A 194 -3.02 9.89 4.90
N ILE A 195 -1.96 10.66 5.10
CA ILE A 195 -0.98 10.97 4.06
C ILE A 195 -0.31 9.68 3.56
N VAL A 196 0.14 8.83 4.48
CA VAL A 196 0.78 7.54 4.15
C VAL A 196 -0.21 6.62 3.45
N LEU A 197 -1.46 6.52 3.94
CA LEU A 197 -2.51 5.72 3.32
C LEU A 197 -2.77 6.16 1.88
N PHE A 198 -2.90 7.47 1.64
CA PHE A 198 -3.08 8.02 0.29
C PHE A 198 -1.91 7.69 -0.63
N ILE A 199 -0.67 7.80 -0.14
CA ILE A 199 0.55 7.42 -0.88
C ILE A 199 0.49 5.94 -1.27
N THR A 200 0.26 5.06 -0.29
CA THR A 200 0.26 3.61 -0.49
C THR A 200 -0.84 3.16 -1.44
N GLU A 201 -2.07 3.65 -1.27
CA GLU A 201 -3.20 3.29 -2.15
C GLU A 201 -2.99 3.76 -3.58
N THR A 202 -2.49 4.97 -3.77
CA THR A 202 -2.22 5.50 -5.10
C THR A 202 -1.11 4.71 -5.80
N MET A 203 -0.04 4.38 -5.08
CA MET A 203 1.04 3.53 -5.60
C MET A 203 0.53 2.13 -5.98
N MET A 204 -0.19 1.46 -5.09
CA MET A 204 -0.75 0.12 -5.36
C MET A 204 -1.72 0.14 -6.53
N THR A 205 -2.63 1.12 -6.57
CA THR A 205 -3.63 1.22 -7.65
C THR A 205 -2.96 1.40 -9.00
N SER A 206 -1.95 2.28 -9.09
CA SER A 206 -1.20 2.47 -10.34
C SER A 206 -0.43 1.22 -10.77
N GLN A 207 0.19 0.52 -9.81
CA GLN A 207 0.91 -0.73 -10.05
C GLN A 207 -0.03 -1.78 -10.63
N TYR A 208 -1.18 -2.02 -9.97
CA TYR A 208 -2.13 -3.03 -10.42
C TYR A 208 -2.76 -2.65 -11.77
N ALA A 209 -3.05 -1.38 -12.02
CA ALA A 209 -3.57 -0.94 -13.32
C ALA A 209 -2.58 -1.23 -14.45
N ILE A 210 -1.28 -1.01 -14.22
CA ILE A 210 -0.22 -1.28 -15.22
C ILE A 210 0.01 -2.77 -15.39
N GLN A 211 -0.01 -3.53 -14.29
CA GLN A 211 0.11 -4.99 -14.34
C GLN A 211 -1.06 -5.61 -15.09
N ALA A 212 -2.29 -5.15 -14.85
CA ALA A 212 -3.48 -5.56 -15.59
C ALA A 212 -3.38 -5.22 -17.08
N TYR A 213 -2.88 -4.02 -17.40
CA TYR A 213 -2.66 -3.62 -18.79
C TYR A 213 -1.65 -4.55 -19.50
N ARG A 214 -0.50 -4.81 -18.87
CA ARG A 214 0.61 -5.58 -19.48
C ARG A 214 0.48 -7.09 -19.33
N ASN A 215 -0.39 -7.55 -18.43
CA ASN A 215 -0.48 -8.93 -17.97
C ASN A 215 0.87 -9.51 -17.51
N LYS A 216 1.71 -8.69 -16.88
CA LYS A 216 3.05 -9.08 -16.44
C LYS A 216 3.47 -8.26 -15.23
N SER A 217 4.14 -8.90 -14.28
CA SER A 217 4.69 -8.23 -13.11
C SER A 217 6.14 -7.78 -13.37
N THR A 218 6.40 -6.48 -13.26
CA THR A 218 7.74 -5.90 -13.41
C THR A 218 8.06 -4.91 -12.30
N ILE A 219 9.35 -4.71 -12.04
CA ILE A 219 9.84 -3.80 -11.00
C ILE A 219 9.46 -2.34 -11.32
N TYR A 220 9.32 -2.00 -12.60
CA TYR A 220 9.05 -0.64 -13.07
C TYR A 220 7.59 -0.21 -12.92
N ASP A 221 6.67 -1.13 -12.63
CA ASP A 221 5.23 -0.83 -12.59
C ASP A 221 4.86 0.14 -11.44
N CYS A 222 5.71 0.25 -10.42
CA CYS A 222 5.51 1.16 -9.28
C CYS A 222 6.05 2.59 -9.49
N VAL A 223 6.90 2.78 -10.50
CA VAL A 223 7.53 4.08 -10.81
C VAL A 223 6.49 5.16 -11.13
N PRO A 224 5.52 4.95 -12.04
CA PRO A 224 4.52 5.97 -12.36
C PRO A 224 3.60 6.29 -11.17
N GLY A 225 3.32 5.32 -10.29
CA GLY A 225 2.61 5.56 -9.03
C GLY A 225 3.34 6.51 -8.12
N GLY A 226 4.61 6.21 -7.86
CA GLY A 226 5.47 7.07 -7.04
C GLY A 226 5.64 8.46 -7.65
N ALA A 227 5.82 8.55 -8.97
CA ALA A 227 5.90 9.81 -9.69
C ALA A 227 4.61 10.64 -9.58
N PHE A 228 3.45 10.00 -9.75
CA PHE A 228 2.14 10.65 -9.63
C PHE A 228 1.88 11.14 -8.20
N VAL A 229 2.21 10.33 -7.19
CA VAL A 229 2.15 10.74 -5.79
C VAL A 229 3.04 11.97 -5.54
N GLY A 230 4.30 11.93 -5.99
CA GLY A 230 5.23 13.04 -5.87
C GLY A 230 4.72 14.32 -6.52
N PHE A 231 4.10 14.20 -7.69
CA PHE A 231 3.44 15.31 -8.38
C PHE A 231 2.27 15.88 -7.57
N ALA A 232 1.34 15.01 -7.14
CA ALA A 232 0.12 15.39 -6.43
C ALA A 232 0.41 16.14 -5.12
N PHE A 233 1.46 15.76 -4.38
CA PHE A 233 1.81 16.43 -3.12
C PHE A 233 2.33 17.86 -3.28
N LYS A 234 2.88 18.24 -4.45
CA LYS A 234 3.53 19.54 -4.66
C LYS A 234 2.93 20.39 -5.76
N MET A 235 1.95 19.88 -6.50
CA MET A 235 1.28 20.63 -7.56
C MET A 235 0.70 21.96 -7.10
N LEU A 236 0.27 22.04 -5.82
CA LEU A 236 -0.31 23.27 -5.26
C LEU A 236 0.72 24.33 -4.84
N HIS A 237 2.01 23.98 -4.75
CA HIS A 237 3.04 24.90 -4.25
C HIS A 237 3.80 25.59 -5.38
N SER A 238 4.33 24.80 -6.31
CA SER A 238 5.11 25.31 -7.43
C SER A 238 5.26 24.22 -8.49
N PRO A 239 5.15 24.54 -9.79
CA PRO A 239 5.35 23.56 -10.86
C PRO A 239 6.77 22.98 -10.86
N LEU A 240 7.78 23.78 -10.49
CA LEU A 240 9.17 23.31 -10.38
C LEU A 240 9.31 22.33 -9.20
N ALA A 241 8.73 22.66 -8.04
CA ALA A 241 8.72 21.75 -6.91
C ALA A 241 8.01 20.43 -7.24
N ALA A 242 6.89 20.49 -7.98
CA ALA A 242 6.17 19.31 -8.45
C ALA A 242 7.04 18.44 -9.34
N PHE A 243 7.79 19.02 -10.28
CA PHE A 243 8.69 18.26 -11.15
C PHE A 243 9.79 17.53 -10.36
N ILE A 244 10.44 18.21 -9.42
CA ILE A 244 11.47 17.60 -8.56
C ILE A 244 10.88 16.46 -7.74
N THR A 245 9.70 16.65 -7.13
CA THR A 245 9.09 15.59 -6.34
C THR A 245 8.52 14.46 -7.18
N THR A 246 8.14 14.68 -8.44
CA THR A 246 7.82 13.61 -9.39
C THR A 246 9.04 12.72 -9.60
N LEU A 247 10.23 13.29 -9.82
CA LEU A 247 11.46 12.52 -9.99
C LEU A 247 11.82 11.74 -8.72
N GLN A 248 11.79 12.40 -7.57
CA GLN A 248 12.04 11.76 -6.28
C GLN A 248 11.02 10.65 -5.99
N GLY A 249 9.74 10.90 -6.29
CA GLY A 249 8.65 9.95 -6.17
C GLY A 249 8.85 8.74 -7.07
N GLY A 250 9.34 8.93 -8.30
CA GLY A 250 9.70 7.84 -9.21
C GLY A 250 10.80 6.95 -8.66
N VAL A 251 11.85 7.52 -8.04
CA VAL A 251 12.92 6.75 -7.38
C VAL A 251 12.39 5.96 -6.18
N ILE A 252 11.54 6.57 -5.35
CA ILE A 252 10.89 5.88 -4.23
C ILE A 252 9.99 4.74 -4.74
N GLY A 253 9.23 5.01 -5.81
CA GLY A 253 8.40 4.01 -6.49
C GLY A 253 9.21 2.84 -7.03
N PHE A 254 10.39 3.10 -7.59
CA PHE A 254 11.31 2.06 -8.04
C PHE A 254 11.80 1.18 -6.87
N ILE A 255 12.24 1.78 -5.77
CA ILE A 255 12.68 1.04 -4.57
C ILE A 255 11.55 0.18 -4.01
N TYR A 256 10.35 0.74 -3.91
CA TYR A 256 9.16 0.01 -3.48
C TYR A 256 8.86 -1.16 -4.42
N GLY A 257 8.85 -0.91 -5.74
CA GLY A 257 8.61 -1.94 -6.75
C GLY A 257 9.65 -3.06 -6.71
N PHE A 258 10.91 -2.73 -6.40
CA PHE A 258 11.95 -3.73 -6.23
C PHE A 258 11.66 -4.65 -5.03
N VAL A 259 11.41 -4.06 -3.86
CA VAL A 259 11.08 -4.81 -2.64
C VAL A 259 9.81 -5.64 -2.82
N HIS A 260 8.76 -5.05 -3.40
CA HIS A 260 7.51 -5.74 -3.70
C HIS A 260 7.72 -6.91 -4.66
N ASN A 261 8.47 -6.71 -5.75
CA ASN A 261 8.69 -7.76 -6.75
C ASN A 261 9.46 -8.94 -6.15
N VAL A 262 10.51 -8.67 -5.37
CA VAL A 262 11.26 -9.70 -4.65
C VAL A 262 10.37 -10.44 -3.66
N GLY A 263 9.61 -9.71 -2.83
CA GLY A 263 8.67 -10.33 -1.87
C GLY A 263 7.59 -11.18 -2.54
N SER A 264 7.03 -10.71 -3.65
CA SER A 264 6.00 -11.44 -4.41
C SER A 264 6.55 -12.72 -5.03
N ARG A 265 7.79 -12.68 -5.53
CA ARG A 265 8.47 -13.88 -6.06
C ARG A 265 8.80 -14.88 -4.97
N LEU A 266 9.18 -14.43 -3.77
CA LEU A 266 9.45 -15.32 -2.63
C LEU A 266 8.20 -16.06 -2.16
N ILE A 267 7.02 -15.46 -2.32
CA ILE A 267 5.73 -16.05 -1.92
C ILE A 267 5.07 -16.79 -3.09
N ASP A 268 5.68 -16.79 -4.27
CA ASP A 268 5.12 -17.30 -5.54
C ASP A 268 3.73 -16.71 -5.86
N ARG A 269 3.52 -15.46 -5.46
CA ARG A 269 2.28 -14.68 -5.66
C ARG A 269 2.53 -13.56 -6.65
N THR A 270 2.89 -13.95 -7.87
CA THR A 270 3.04 -13.01 -8.99
C THR A 270 1.67 -12.63 -9.58
N TYR A 271 1.61 -11.52 -10.31
CA TYR A 271 0.38 -11.11 -11.00
C TYR A 271 -0.06 -12.17 -12.01
N GLU A 272 0.91 -12.79 -12.70
CA GLU A 272 0.68 -13.84 -13.69
C GLU A 272 -0.03 -15.05 -13.05
N ASN A 273 0.41 -15.47 -11.87
CA ASN A 273 -0.20 -16.58 -11.13
C ASN A 273 -1.63 -16.21 -10.69
N LEU A 274 -1.82 -15.00 -10.17
CA LEU A 274 -3.15 -14.51 -9.75
C LEU A 274 -4.13 -14.40 -10.92
N HIS A 275 -3.69 -13.87 -12.06
CA HIS A 275 -4.52 -13.75 -13.27
C HIS A 275 -4.90 -15.13 -13.81
N HIS A 276 -3.96 -16.09 -13.76
CA HIS A 276 -4.23 -17.48 -14.13
C HIS A 276 -5.25 -18.14 -13.20
N GLU A 277 -5.11 -18.00 -11.89
CA GLU A 277 -6.08 -18.49 -10.89
C GLU A 277 -7.47 -17.90 -11.15
N GLN A 278 -7.56 -16.59 -11.38
CA GLN A 278 -8.83 -15.89 -11.66
C GLN A 278 -9.52 -16.39 -12.92
N VAL A 279 -8.79 -16.53 -14.03
CA VAL A 279 -9.37 -17.04 -15.28
C VAL A 279 -9.80 -18.50 -15.14
N MET A 280 -9.01 -19.31 -14.45
CA MET A 280 -9.37 -20.70 -14.15
C MET A 280 -10.68 -20.78 -13.35
N GLU A 281 -10.79 -20.03 -12.25
CA GLU A 281 -12.02 -20.01 -11.44
C GLU A 281 -13.22 -19.50 -12.24
N TRP A 282 -13.04 -18.48 -13.08
CA TRP A 282 -14.10 -17.98 -13.93
C TRP A 282 -14.61 -19.04 -14.92
N ILE A 283 -13.71 -19.79 -15.57
CA ILE A 283 -14.09 -20.89 -16.48
C ILE A 283 -14.88 -21.96 -15.72
N LEU A 284 -14.36 -22.40 -14.56
CA LEU A 284 -15.03 -23.40 -13.74
C LEU A 284 -16.42 -22.94 -13.28
N HIS A 285 -16.56 -21.67 -12.89
CA HIS A 285 -17.86 -21.10 -12.51
C HIS A 285 -18.83 -21.04 -13.69
N ARG A 286 -18.35 -20.67 -14.87
CA ARG A 286 -19.18 -20.60 -16.08
C ARG A 286 -19.66 -21.97 -16.53
N GLU A 287 -18.77 -22.96 -16.59
CA GLU A 287 -19.13 -24.33 -16.96
C GLU A 287 -20.12 -24.93 -15.97
N ASN A 288 -19.91 -24.72 -14.67
CA ASN A 288 -20.88 -25.13 -13.66
C ASN A 288 -22.26 -24.48 -13.90
N ALA A 289 -22.31 -23.18 -14.19
CA ALA A 289 -23.58 -22.49 -14.46
C ALA A 289 -24.30 -23.03 -15.71
N GLU A 290 -23.57 -23.31 -16.79
CA GLU A 290 -24.12 -23.92 -18.01
C GLU A 290 -24.66 -25.33 -17.74
N LEU A 291 -23.93 -26.14 -16.96
CA LEU A 291 -24.40 -27.45 -16.49
C LEU A 291 -25.67 -27.36 -15.64
N TRP A 292 -25.73 -26.40 -14.71
CA TRP A 292 -26.93 -26.16 -13.91
C TRP A 292 -28.13 -25.75 -14.77
N SER A 293 -27.93 -24.90 -15.79
CA SER A 293 -29.01 -24.53 -16.71
C SER A 293 -29.50 -25.69 -17.58
N ALA A 294 -28.59 -26.53 -18.08
CA ALA A 294 -28.97 -27.70 -18.87
C ALA A 294 -29.78 -28.72 -18.05
N ASN A 295 -29.43 -28.89 -16.77
CA ASN A 295 -30.16 -29.78 -15.87
C ASN A 295 -31.54 -29.24 -15.46
N LEU A 296 -31.72 -27.90 -15.46
CA LEU A 296 -33.02 -27.30 -15.17
C LEU A 296 -34.06 -27.63 -16.25
N ASP A 297 -33.64 -27.75 -17.50
CA ASP A 297 -34.53 -28.11 -18.62
C ASP A 297 -34.95 -29.60 -18.60
N GLU A 298 -34.16 -30.46 -17.96
CA GLU A 298 -34.46 -31.90 -17.80
C GLU A 298 -35.35 -32.20 -16.58
N LEU A 299 -35.54 -31.23 -15.67
CA LEU A 299 -36.42 -31.42 -14.52
C LEU A 299 -37.89 -31.44 -14.97
N PRO A 300 -38.69 -32.43 -14.56
CA PRO A 300 -40.10 -32.50 -14.95
C PRO A 300 -40.84 -31.23 -14.47
N PRO A 301 -41.76 -30.67 -15.28
CA PRO A 301 -42.40 -29.36 -15.05
C PRO A 301 -43.32 -29.29 -13.81
N HIS A 302 -43.32 -30.31 -12.94
CA HIS A 302 -44.21 -30.43 -11.79
C HIS A 302 -43.54 -30.30 -10.42
N TYR A 303 -42.26 -29.94 -10.34
CA TYR A 303 -41.60 -29.67 -9.06
C TYR A 303 -41.84 -28.22 -8.57
N GLU A 304 -43.11 -27.82 -8.41
CA GLU A 304 -43.48 -26.62 -7.65
C GLU A 304 -43.43 -26.91 -6.15
N GLY A 305 -42.24 -27.19 -5.62
CA GLY A 305 -42.02 -27.29 -4.18
C GLY A 305 -42.08 -25.90 -3.53
N PRO A 306 -42.87 -25.68 -2.46
CA PRO A 306 -42.99 -24.37 -1.80
C PRO A 306 -41.68 -23.81 -1.21
N GLU A 307 -40.60 -24.62 -1.16
CA GLU A 307 -39.29 -24.21 -0.67
C GLU A 307 -38.38 -23.57 -1.74
N ALA A 308 -38.64 -23.81 -3.04
CA ALA A 308 -37.85 -23.23 -4.14
C ALA A 308 -38.07 -21.71 -4.28
N LYS A 309 -39.10 -21.12 -3.67
CA LYS A 309 -39.26 -19.66 -3.65
C LYS A 309 -38.43 -18.95 -2.56
N ARG A 310 -37.85 -19.66 -1.59
CA ARG A 310 -37.06 -19.03 -0.51
C ARG A 310 -35.56 -18.94 -0.77
N THR A 311 -34.97 -19.86 -1.54
CA THR A 311 -33.52 -19.87 -1.79
C THR A 311 -33.11 -19.02 -3.00
N TRP A 312 -34.01 -18.75 -3.94
CA TRP A 312 -33.75 -17.97 -5.15
C TRP A 312 -34.04 -16.47 -4.99
N GLY A 313 -34.44 -16.02 -3.79
CA GLY A 313 -34.66 -14.62 -3.44
C GLY A 313 -33.38 -13.80 -3.20
N LEU A 314 -32.20 -14.40 -3.32
CA LEU A 314 -30.93 -13.67 -3.34
C LEU A 314 -30.66 -13.18 -4.77
N GLY A 315 -31.27 -12.05 -5.11
CA GLY A 315 -31.16 -11.35 -6.40
C GLY A 315 -29.78 -10.78 -6.71
N TRP A 316 -28.74 -11.62 -6.73
CA TRP A 316 -27.36 -11.25 -7.06
C TRP A 316 -26.96 -11.53 -8.50
N PHE A 317 -27.85 -12.10 -9.33
CA PHE A 317 -27.60 -12.27 -10.75
C PHE A 317 -28.71 -11.63 -11.57
N LYS A 318 -28.50 -10.37 -11.92
CA LYS A 318 -28.96 -9.84 -13.21
C LYS A 318 -27.72 -9.59 -14.07
N PRO A 319 -27.73 -10.03 -15.34
CA PRO A 319 -26.61 -9.88 -16.27
C PRO A 319 -26.27 -8.41 -16.57
#